data_AF-A0A6A0A0S4-F1
#
_entry.id   AF-A0A6A0A0S4-F1
#
_cell.length_a   1.000
_cell.length_b   1.000
_cell.length_c   1.000
_cell.angle_alpha   90.00
_cell.angle_beta   90.00
_cell.angle_gamma   90.00
#
_symmetry.space_group_name_H-M   'P 1'
#
loop_
_entity.id
_entity.type
_entity.pdbx_description
1 polymer ?
#
loop_
_entity_poly.entity_id
_entity_poly.type
_entity_poly.pdbx_seq_one_letter_code
_entity_poly.pdbx_strand_id
1 'polypeptide(L)'
;VHPSLYPVLVLLSRLRPGPPRQAILSPLLSPAAFAPLVRRCAAARLYAVRQLAAAALSPLVPSEAGLLLSRLGQSLQSPDYDIRAAAAKALAALVEQALAG
;
A
#
# COMPACT_ATOMS: atom_id res chain seq x y z
N VAL A 1 10.18 -3.40 11.68
CA VAL A 1 9.54 -2.13 11.25
C VAL A 1 9.76 -1.13 12.36
N HIS A 2 10.37 0.02 12.07
CA HIS A 2 10.63 1.04 13.09
C HIS A 2 9.31 1.72 13.51
N PRO A 3 9.08 2.05 14.79
CA PRO A 3 7.82 2.62 15.28
C PRO A 3 7.38 3.91 14.56
N SER A 4 8.34 4.73 14.12
CA SER A 4 8.09 5.97 13.37
C SER A 4 7.47 5.76 11.98
N LEU A 5 7.45 4.53 11.47
CA LEU A 5 6.82 4.23 10.18
C LEU A 5 5.30 4.14 10.30
N TYR A 6 4.75 3.91 11.49
CA TYR A 6 3.31 3.77 11.67
C TYR A 6 2.54 5.07 11.35
N PRO A 7 2.93 6.26 11.87
CA PRO A 7 2.29 7.52 11.49
C PRO A 7 2.37 7.83 10.00
N VAL A 8 3.50 7.52 9.37
CA VAL A 8 3.71 7.70 7.91
C VAL A 8 2.75 6.82 7.13
N LEU A 9 2.60 5.55 7.51
CA LEU A 9 1.64 4.63 6.87
C LEU A 9 0.19 5.09 7.03
N VAL A 10 -0.18 5.60 8.21
CA VAL A 10 -1.52 6.18 8.46
C VAL A 10 -1.79 7.41 7.60
N LEU A 11 -0.78 8.27 7.41
CA LEU A 11 -0.90 9.45 6.56
C LEU A 11 -1.08 9.04 5.09
N LEU A 12 -0.22 8.14 4.60
CA LEU A 12 -0.24 7.66 3.22
C LEU A 12 -1.52 6.88 2.89
N SER A 13 -2.06 6.10 3.85
CA SER A 13 -3.32 5.35 3.65
C SER A 13 -4.55 6.26 3.47
N ARG A 14 -4.43 7.55 3.77
CA ARG A 14 -5.50 8.54 3.63
C ARG A 14 -5.39 9.39 2.36
N LEU A 15 -4.34 9.18 1.56
CA LEU A 15 -4.19 9.89 0.29
C LEU A 15 -5.35 9.50 -0.65
N ARG A 16 -6.06 10.51 -1.15
CA ARG A 16 -7.03 10.30 -2.23
C ARG A 16 -6.28 10.31 -3.57
N PRO A 17 -6.59 9.38 -4.49
CA PRO A 17 -6.07 9.45 -5.85
C PRO A 17 -6.56 10.74 -6.49
N GLY A 18 -5.66 11.69 -6.68
CA GLY A 18 -5.93 12.92 -7.43
C GLY A 18 -5.77 12.68 -8.93
N PRO A 19 -6.26 13.59 -9.79
CA PRO A 19 -5.96 13.53 -11.22
C PRO A 19 -4.43 13.49 -11.43
N PRO A 20 -3.94 12.87 -12.51
CA PRO A 20 -2.51 12.84 -12.84
C PRO A 20 -2.03 14.27 -13.08
N ARG A 21 -1.69 14.96 -11.99
CA ARG A 21 -1.16 16.30 -12.01
C ARG A 21 0.26 16.14 -12.51
N GLN A 22 0.55 16.68 -13.70
CA GLN A 22 1.92 16.79 -14.22
C GLN A 22 2.77 17.40 -13.11
N ALA A 23 3.54 16.55 -12.43
CA ALA A 23 4.21 16.92 -11.20
C ALA A 23 5.41 17.78 -11.58
N ILE A 24 5.24 19.10 -11.47
CA ILE A 24 6.33 20.09 -11.51
C ILE A 24 7.25 19.90 -10.28
N LEU A 25 6.82 19.13 -9.28
CA LEU A 25 7.57 18.79 -8.08
C LEU A 25 8.59 17.68 -8.36
N SER A 26 9.80 17.85 -7.81
CA SER A 26 10.90 16.90 -7.94
C SER A 26 10.44 15.46 -7.58
N PRO A 27 10.91 14.42 -8.31
CA PRO A 27 10.55 13.02 -8.05
C PRO A 27 10.76 12.56 -6.61
N LEU A 28 11.71 13.19 -5.91
CA LEU A 28 12.05 12.95 -4.50
C LEU A 28 10.98 13.46 -3.51
N LEU A 29 10.15 14.41 -3.92
CA LEU A 29 9.03 14.95 -3.13
C LEU A 29 7.69 14.29 -3.50
N SER A 30 7.70 13.39 -4.49
CA SER A 30 6.51 12.63 -4.83
C SER A 30 6.23 11.60 -3.72
N PRO A 31 4.97 11.46 -3.25
CA PRO A 31 4.62 10.40 -2.32
C PRO A 31 4.92 9.00 -2.88
N ALA A 32 5.04 8.85 -4.21
CA ALA A 32 5.50 7.62 -4.85
C ALA A 32 6.93 7.21 -4.44
N ALA A 33 7.78 8.14 -4.00
CA ALA A 33 9.11 7.84 -3.49
C ALA A 33 9.09 6.94 -2.23
N PHE A 34 7.96 6.91 -1.51
CA PHE A 34 7.78 6.02 -0.35
C PHE A 34 7.35 4.61 -0.74
N ALA A 35 6.95 4.35 -2.00
CA ALA A 35 6.49 3.05 -2.46
C ALA A 35 7.41 1.87 -2.06
N PRO A 36 8.74 1.88 -2.29
CA PRO A 36 9.61 0.76 -1.89
C PRO A 36 9.62 0.53 -0.37
N LEU A 37 9.45 1.57 0.43
CA LEU A 37 9.40 1.47 1.89
C LEU A 37 8.06 0.91 2.36
N VAL A 38 6.95 1.40 1.80
CA VAL A 38 5.59 0.90 2.09
C VAL A 38 5.44 -0.56 1.66
N ARG A 39 6.06 -0.96 0.53
CA ARG A 39 6.11 -2.35 0.08
C ARG A 39 6.75 -3.29 1.10
N ARG A 40 7.88 -2.90 1.70
CA ARG A 40 8.50 -3.66 2.79
C ARG A 40 7.59 -3.78 4.01
N CYS A 41 6.76 -2.77 4.29
CA CYS A 41 5.77 -2.82 5.36
C CYS A 41 4.58 -3.75 5.04
N ALA A 42 4.26 -3.98 3.77
CA ALA A 42 3.22 -4.93 3.36
C ALA A 42 3.60 -6.39 3.67
N ALA A 43 4.89 -6.69 3.77
CA ALA A 43 5.42 -7.99 4.20
C ALA A 43 5.65 -8.10 5.73
N ALA A 44 5.23 -7.09 6.52
CA ALA A 44 5.47 -7.09 7.95
C ALA A 44 4.75 -8.24 8.68
N ARG A 45 5.36 -8.74 9.78
CA ARG A 45 4.77 -9.81 10.60
C ARG A 45 3.46 -9.39 11.28
N LEU A 46 3.34 -8.10 11.62
CA LEU A 46 2.18 -7.48 12.24
C LEU A 46 1.07 -7.20 11.23
N TYR A 47 -0.12 -7.76 11.47
CA TYR A 47 -1.28 -7.62 10.59
C TYR A 47 -1.69 -6.16 10.35
N ALA A 48 -1.77 -5.35 11.41
CA ALA A 48 -2.15 -3.94 11.32
C ALA A 48 -1.18 -3.11 10.46
N VAL A 49 0.10 -3.50 10.40
CA VAL A 49 1.10 -2.82 9.55
C VAL A 49 0.89 -3.20 8.08
N ARG A 50 0.60 -4.48 7.80
CA ARG A 50 0.29 -4.94 6.43
C ARG A 50 -0.95 -4.25 5.87
N GLN A 51 -1.96 -4.13 6.71
CA GLN A 51 -3.21 -3.41 6.45
C GLN A 51 -3.00 -1.96 6.04
N LEU A 52 -2.26 -1.21 6.84
CA LEU A 52 -1.98 0.20 6.54
C LEU A 52 -1.08 0.35 5.31
N ALA A 53 -0.10 -0.55 5.15
CA ALA A 53 0.77 -0.56 3.97
C ALA A 53 -0.01 -0.84 2.68
N ALA A 54 -0.92 -1.80 2.70
CA ALA A 54 -1.82 -2.12 1.60
C ALA A 54 -2.64 -0.90 1.15
N ALA A 55 -3.31 -0.25 2.11
CA ALA A 55 -4.09 0.94 1.85
C ALA A 55 -3.23 2.10 1.34
N ALA A 56 -2.02 2.26 1.89
CA ALA A 56 -1.05 3.26 1.46
C ALA A 56 -0.47 2.99 0.07
N LEU A 57 -0.42 1.74 -0.41
CA LEU A 57 0.10 1.42 -1.75
C LEU A 57 -0.90 1.74 -2.87
N SER A 58 -2.19 1.61 -2.62
CA SER A 58 -3.26 1.88 -3.60
C SER A 58 -3.09 3.23 -4.34
N PRO A 59 -2.85 4.38 -3.66
CA PRO A 59 -2.64 5.66 -4.34
C PRO A 59 -1.20 5.88 -4.86
N LEU A 60 -0.24 5.00 -4.56
CA LEU A 60 1.18 5.16 -4.90
C LEU A 60 1.61 4.39 -6.15
N VAL A 61 0.76 3.49 -6.66
CA VAL A 61 1.07 2.60 -7.78
C VAL A 61 0.14 2.90 -8.96
N PRO A 62 0.64 2.89 -10.22
CA PRO A 62 -0.17 3.20 -11.41
C PRO A 62 -1.40 2.30 -11.64
N SER A 63 -2.29 2.81 -12.50
CA SER A 63 -3.75 2.60 -12.53
C SER A 63 -4.30 1.17 -12.43
N GLU A 64 -3.72 0.17 -13.11
CA GLU A 64 -4.26 -1.20 -13.10
C GLU A 64 -3.93 -1.96 -11.81
N ALA A 65 -2.71 -1.83 -11.31
CA ALA A 65 -2.32 -2.39 -10.03
C ALA A 65 -3.01 -1.65 -8.87
N GLY A 66 -3.26 -0.35 -8.99
CA GLY A 66 -4.05 0.43 -8.04
C GLY A 66 -5.48 -0.09 -7.84
N LEU A 67 -6.15 -0.53 -8.91
CA LEU A 67 -7.49 -1.12 -8.82
C LEU A 67 -7.49 -2.45 -8.06
N LEU A 68 -6.52 -3.33 -8.32
CA LEU A 68 -6.38 -4.59 -7.57
C LEU A 68 -6.02 -4.33 -6.10
N LEU A 69 -5.12 -3.38 -5.83
CA LEU A 69 -4.73 -2.98 -4.48
C LEU A 69 -5.90 -2.37 -3.69
N SER A 70 -6.74 -1.55 -4.32
CA SER A 70 -7.93 -0.99 -3.68
C SER A 70 -8.99 -2.06 -3.34
N ARG A 71 -9.22 -3.03 -4.24
CA ARG A 71 -10.13 -4.18 -3.97
C ARG A 71 -9.62 -5.03 -2.82
N LEU A 72 -8.31 -5.33 -2.80
CA LEU A 72 -7.70 -6.05 -1.68
C LEU A 72 -7.74 -5.21 -0.39
N GLY A 73 -7.57 -3.89 -0.48
CA GLY A 73 -7.75 -2.94 0.62
C GLY A 73 -9.16 -2.95 1.24
N GLN A 74 -10.20 -3.17 0.44
CA GLN A 74 -11.56 -3.35 0.96
C GLN A 74 -11.76 -4.72 1.62
N SER A 75 -11.22 -5.78 1.01
CA SER A 75 -11.28 -7.15 1.56
C SER A 75 -10.55 -7.29 2.90
N LEU A 76 -9.51 -6.48 3.07
CA LEU A 76 -8.79 -6.27 4.31
C LEU A 76 -9.68 -5.68 5.44
N GLN A 77 -10.78 -4.99 5.14
CA GLN A 77 -11.74 -4.49 6.14
C GLN A 77 -12.86 -5.50 6.47
N SER A 78 -12.85 -6.69 5.86
CA SER A 78 -13.87 -7.72 6.10
C SER A 78 -13.99 -8.07 7.60
N PRO A 79 -15.19 -8.34 8.14
CA PRO A 79 -15.33 -8.88 9.50
C PRO A 79 -14.82 -10.33 9.62
N ASP A 80 -14.71 -11.04 8.50
CA ASP A 80 -14.22 -12.42 8.43
C ASP A 80 -12.68 -12.46 8.45
N TYR A 81 -12.11 -13.23 9.40
CA TYR A 81 -10.66 -13.38 9.57
C TYR A 81 -9.99 -14.04 8.37
N ASP A 82 -10.62 -15.04 7.74
CA ASP A 82 -10.02 -15.79 6.65
C ASP A 82 -9.93 -14.95 5.40
N ILE A 83 -11.00 -14.19 5.09
CA ILE A 83 -11.02 -13.20 4.00
C ILE A 83 -9.93 -12.15 4.22
N ARG A 84 -9.83 -11.63 5.44
CA ARG A 84 -8.83 -10.65 5.87
C ARG A 84 -7.40 -11.16 5.74
N ALA A 85 -7.15 -12.44 6.05
CA ALA A 85 -5.83 -13.07 5.96
C ALA A 85 -5.45 -13.40 4.50
N ALA A 86 -6.42 -13.87 3.71
CA ALA A 86 -6.25 -14.15 2.29
C ALA A 86 -5.94 -12.87 1.51
N ALA A 87 -6.66 -11.77 1.78
CA ALA A 87 -6.40 -10.47 1.17
C ALA A 87 -4.98 -9.97 1.47
N ALA A 88 -4.53 -10.12 2.72
CA ALA A 88 -3.17 -9.73 3.11
C ALA A 88 -2.09 -10.56 2.41
N LYS A 89 -2.31 -11.87 2.23
CA LYS A 89 -1.40 -12.76 1.47
C LYS A 89 -1.35 -12.40 -0.01
N ALA A 90 -2.51 -12.17 -0.63
CA ALA A 90 -2.60 -11.77 -2.04
C ALA A 90 -1.88 -10.44 -2.29
N LEU A 91 -1.97 -9.51 -1.34
CA LEU A 91 -1.30 -8.23 -1.42
C LEU A 91 0.22 -8.35 -1.27
N ALA A 92 0.68 -9.19 -0.34
CA ALA A 92 2.10 -9.51 -0.24
C ALA A 92 2.64 -10.15 -1.53
N ALA A 93 1.90 -11.11 -2.12
CA ALA A 93 2.29 -11.76 -3.36
C ALA A 93 2.37 -10.79 -4.56
N LEU A 94 1.41 -9.87 -4.69
CA LEU A 94 1.43 -8.82 -5.73
C LEU A 94 2.62 -7.86 -5.56
N VAL A 95 2.94 -7.51 -4.30
CA VAL A 95 4.07 -6.64 -3.99
C VAL A 95 5.40 -7.32 -4.33
N GLU A 96 5.54 -8.62 -4.08
CA GLU A 96 6.71 -9.44 -4.44
C GLU A 96 6.84 -9.62 -5.96
N GLN A 97 5.75 -9.89 -6.67
CA GLN A 97 5.78 -10.00 -8.13
C GLN A 97 6.21 -8.69 -8.80
N ALA A 98 5.73 -7.55 -8.29
CA ALA A 98 6.18 -6.25 -8.77
C ALA A 98 7.62 -5.91 -8.32
N LEU A 99 8.24 -6.67 -7.41
CA LEU A 99 9.62 -6.43 -6.90
C LEU A 99 10.65 -7.18 -7.77
N ALA A 100 10.21 -8.18 -8.51
CA ALA A 100 11.04 -9.04 -9.36
C ALA A 100 11.16 -8.58 -10.83
N GLY A 101 10.46 -7.50 -11.21
CA GLY A 101 10.57 -6.84 -12.52
C GLY A 101 11.01 -5.40 -12.37
#